data_AF-A0A8J7DUK4-F1
#
_entry.id   AF-A0A8J7DUK4-F1
#
_cell.length_a   1.000
_cell.length_b   1.000
_cell.length_c   1.000
_cell.angle_alpha   90.00
_cell.angle_beta   90.00
_cell.angle_gamma   90.00
#
_symmetry.space_group_name_H-M   'P 1'
#
loop_
_entity.id
_entity.type
_entity.pdbx_description
1 polymer ?
#
loop_
_entity_poly.entity_id
_entity_poly.type
_entity_poly.pdbx_seq_one_letter_code
_entity_poly.pdbx_strand_id
1 'polypeptide(L)'
;MQLRTTVIDLFSTFIRFSGDRFDGWVSDWRLKKGMADHLTQSDQASQSEVFWALYWHKHWQAHAQAEAHLHAYLQEPCYWATQRITQRFAYGLWTLADGFQTAIAHTPSILKRYRPDYGSDLRAYAQAAFGNVIRNQLRQQHEANICSDWGLLRRLSQTQLQRSLLAAGVAQTESAILVWQCFKAVCQPDPQRSVRALPPPTADQLAQMAERYNRQRVQLSPMPARLRAEDLMASLQQVVQAARAYLAPTVVSLNQPQFDQAGPEPLDTLSDGDGPMQRLLAEEAYAEQQRRVQQLEAVLGGAIAAIAPADQTLLRLYYREDLTQAAIAQQLQIQQYQVSRRLSRVRQRLLVDVARWSQKTLHIDLDSTVLASMSDAIHEWLQRHYQKKHQNTAEDFDELGV
;
A
#
# COMPACT_ATOMS: atom_id res chain seq x y z
N MET A 1 -15.06 -11.79 11.61
CA MET A 1 -15.80 -10.68 10.98
C MET A 1 -16.91 -11.29 10.14
N GLN A 2 -18.16 -10.81 10.27
CA GLN A 2 -19.25 -11.24 9.39
C GLN A 2 -19.03 -10.65 7.99
N LEU A 3 -19.22 -11.46 6.93
CA LEU A 3 -19.05 -11.02 5.55
C LEU A 3 -20.27 -10.20 5.11
N ARG A 4 -20.02 -9.13 4.35
CA ARG A 4 -21.07 -8.31 3.73
C ARG A 4 -21.39 -8.92 2.37
N THR A 5 -22.67 -9.19 2.11
CA THR A 5 -23.10 -9.89 0.89
C THR A 5 -23.91 -8.99 -0.05
N THR A 6 -24.49 -7.90 0.45
CA THR A 6 -25.26 -6.97 -0.38
C THR A 6 -24.40 -5.79 -0.82
N VAL A 7 -24.64 -5.30 -2.04
CA VAL A 7 -23.98 -4.10 -2.57
C VAL A 7 -24.22 -2.89 -1.64
N ILE A 8 -25.43 -2.75 -1.11
CA ILE A 8 -25.76 -1.68 -0.16
C ILE A 8 -24.85 -1.76 1.06
N ASP A 9 -24.72 -2.93 1.70
CA ASP A 9 -23.89 -3.06 2.89
C ASP A 9 -22.42 -2.83 2.57
N LEU A 10 -21.93 -3.32 1.44
CA LEU A 10 -20.55 -3.12 0.99
C LEU A 10 -20.18 -1.63 0.89
N PHE A 11 -21.06 -0.79 0.33
CA PHE A 11 -20.78 0.62 0.07
C PHE A 11 -21.36 1.59 1.12
N SER A 12 -21.96 1.11 2.21
CA SER A 12 -22.57 1.97 3.24
C SER A 12 -22.25 1.60 4.68
N THR A 13 -21.42 0.58 4.92
CA THR A 13 -21.09 0.14 6.29
C THR A 13 -19.61 0.29 6.63
N PHE A 14 -19.35 0.62 7.89
CA PHE A 14 -18.04 0.80 8.48
C PHE A 14 -17.80 -0.19 9.61
N ILE A 15 -16.53 -0.58 9.80
CA ILE A 15 -16.16 -1.49 10.88
C ILE A 15 -16.21 -0.73 12.20
N ARG A 16 -16.84 -1.35 13.20
CA ARG A 16 -16.73 -0.96 14.61
C ARG A 16 -15.81 -1.94 15.34
N PHE A 17 -14.84 -1.38 16.06
CA PHE A 17 -13.99 -2.13 16.98
C PHE A 17 -14.48 -1.95 18.42
N SER A 18 -14.37 -3.02 19.21
CA SER A 18 -14.48 -2.98 20.67
C SER A 18 -13.13 -3.40 21.23
N GLY A 19 -12.33 -2.42 21.67
CA GLY A 19 -10.91 -2.61 21.92
C GLY A 19 -10.17 -3.03 20.64
N ASP A 20 -9.46 -4.16 20.68
CA ASP A 20 -8.69 -4.68 19.55
C ASP A 20 -9.42 -5.77 18.73
N ARG A 21 -10.74 -5.90 18.92
CA ARG A 21 -11.52 -6.93 18.24
C ARG A 21 -12.62 -6.30 17.41
N PHE A 22 -12.89 -6.95 16.28
CA PHE A 22 -14.08 -6.67 15.50
C PHE A 22 -15.33 -6.85 16.36
N ASP A 23 -16.19 -5.84 16.40
CA ASP A 23 -17.45 -5.86 17.14
C ASP A 23 -18.65 -5.99 16.20
N GLY A 24 -18.68 -5.20 15.13
CA GLY A 24 -19.79 -5.23 14.19
C GLY A 24 -19.65 -4.24 13.05
N TRP A 25 -20.64 -4.26 12.16
CA TRP A 25 -20.79 -3.28 11.09
C TRP A 25 -21.76 -2.18 11.52
N VAL A 26 -21.40 -0.93 11.24
CA VAL A 26 -22.27 0.24 11.47
C VAL A 26 -22.63 0.84 10.12
N SER A 27 -23.92 0.93 9.83
CA SER A 27 -24.42 1.54 8.59
C SER A 27 -24.46 3.06 8.70
N ASP A 28 -23.93 3.75 7.69
CA ASP A 28 -24.18 5.16 7.46
C ASP A 28 -25.49 5.30 6.67
N TRP A 29 -26.47 5.97 7.26
CA TRP A 29 -27.79 6.11 6.65
C TRP A 29 -27.76 6.93 5.36
N ARG A 30 -26.86 7.91 5.22
CA ARG A 30 -26.74 8.75 4.03
C ARG A 30 -26.22 7.91 2.87
N LEU A 31 -25.16 7.14 3.10
CA LEU A 31 -24.60 6.23 2.10
C LEU A 31 -25.59 5.10 1.76
N LYS A 32 -26.28 4.56 2.76
CA LYS A 32 -27.28 3.52 2.55
C LYS A 32 -28.42 4.00 1.67
N LYS A 33 -28.92 5.21 1.94
CA LYS A 33 -29.96 5.85 1.13
C LYS A 33 -29.45 6.15 -0.28
N GLY A 34 -28.27 6.73 -0.42
CA GLY A 34 -27.65 6.99 -1.72
C GLY A 34 -27.57 5.72 -2.58
N MET A 35 -27.01 4.63 -2.03
CA MET A 35 -26.97 3.35 -2.74
C MET A 35 -28.35 2.80 -3.09
N ALA A 36 -29.33 2.89 -2.19
CA ALA A 36 -30.70 2.43 -2.46
C ALA A 36 -31.38 3.25 -3.57
N ASP A 37 -31.18 4.55 -3.58
CA ASP A 37 -31.70 5.46 -4.61
C ASP A 37 -31.07 5.15 -5.98
N HIS A 38 -29.77 4.80 -6.00
CA HIS A 38 -29.08 4.34 -7.21
C HIS A 38 -29.53 2.95 -7.69
N LEU A 39 -29.79 2.01 -6.77
CA LEU A 39 -30.22 0.64 -7.08
C LEU A 39 -31.67 0.54 -7.55
N THR A 40 -32.56 1.39 -7.04
CA THR A 40 -33.99 1.41 -7.44
C THR A 40 -34.22 1.90 -8.87
N GLN A 41 -33.20 2.50 -9.48
CA GLN A 41 -33.30 3.15 -10.80
C GLN A 41 -32.44 2.46 -11.88
N SER A 42 -31.92 1.25 -11.62
CA SER A 42 -31.08 0.50 -12.56
C SER A 42 -31.63 -0.90 -12.87
N ASP A 43 -31.25 -1.41 -14.05
CA ASP A 43 -31.40 -2.81 -14.44
C ASP A 43 -30.31 -3.72 -13.83
N GLN A 44 -30.40 -5.03 -14.10
CA GLN A 44 -29.62 -6.15 -13.51
C GLN A 44 -28.10 -5.93 -13.36
N ALA A 45 -27.46 -5.05 -14.15
CA ALA A 45 -26.04 -4.71 -14.03
C ALA A 45 -25.68 -4.04 -12.68
N SER A 46 -26.64 -3.37 -12.04
CA SER A 46 -26.48 -2.70 -10.75
C SER A 46 -26.43 -3.63 -9.54
N GLN A 47 -26.56 -4.94 -9.71
CA GLN A 47 -26.28 -5.88 -8.61
C GLN A 47 -24.80 -6.29 -8.53
N SER A 48 -23.98 -5.87 -9.50
CA SER A 48 -22.56 -6.19 -9.54
C SER A 48 -21.74 -5.28 -8.62
N GLU A 49 -21.01 -5.88 -7.66
CA GLU A 49 -20.02 -5.20 -6.81
C GLU A 49 -18.97 -4.46 -7.65
N VAL A 50 -18.48 -5.11 -8.71
CA VAL A 50 -17.40 -4.59 -9.57
C VAL A 50 -17.86 -3.36 -10.36
N PHE A 51 -19.14 -3.33 -10.76
CA PHE A 51 -19.72 -2.17 -11.43
C PHE A 51 -19.65 -0.94 -10.52
N TRP A 52 -20.17 -1.05 -9.29
CA TRP A 52 -20.20 0.07 -8.34
C TRP A 52 -18.81 0.50 -7.89
N ALA A 53 -17.88 -0.44 -7.72
CA ALA A 53 -16.49 -0.11 -7.41
C ALA A 53 -15.86 0.77 -8.50
N LEU A 54 -16.12 0.45 -9.78
CA LEU A 54 -15.62 1.24 -10.92
C LEU A 54 -16.38 2.55 -11.10
N TYR A 55 -17.69 2.54 -10.88
CA TYR A 55 -18.52 3.74 -10.91
C TYR A 55 -17.99 4.79 -9.93
N TRP A 56 -17.90 4.43 -8.65
CA TRP A 56 -17.42 5.34 -7.63
C TRP A 56 -15.95 5.73 -7.84
N HIS A 57 -15.11 4.82 -8.36
CA HIS A 57 -13.72 5.14 -8.71
C HIS A 57 -13.58 6.13 -9.87
N LYS A 58 -14.56 6.27 -10.76
CA LYS A 58 -14.54 7.35 -11.77
C LYS A 58 -14.92 8.70 -11.16
N HIS A 59 -15.76 8.70 -10.13
CA HIS A 59 -16.38 9.91 -9.59
C HIS A 59 -15.74 10.42 -8.28
N TRP A 60 -14.91 9.64 -7.59
CA TRP A 60 -14.40 9.98 -6.24
C TRP A 60 -13.60 11.27 -6.13
N GLN A 61 -12.96 11.74 -7.20
CA GLN A 61 -12.22 13.02 -7.16
C GLN A 61 -13.15 14.24 -7.29
N ALA A 62 -14.32 14.05 -7.90
CA ALA A 62 -15.28 15.11 -8.16
C ALA A 62 -16.39 15.16 -7.07
N HIS A 63 -16.71 14.01 -6.46
CA HIS A 63 -17.83 13.89 -5.53
C HIS A 63 -17.41 13.28 -4.20
N ALA A 64 -17.64 14.01 -3.10
CA ALA A 64 -17.30 13.56 -1.74
C ALA A 64 -18.05 12.29 -1.31
N GLN A 65 -19.28 12.09 -1.80
CA GLN A 65 -20.05 10.87 -1.53
C GLN A 65 -19.43 9.63 -2.18
N ALA A 66 -18.88 9.77 -3.39
CA ALA A 66 -18.20 8.67 -4.08
C ALA A 66 -16.93 8.23 -3.32
N GLU A 67 -16.17 9.17 -2.75
CA GLU A 67 -15.07 8.86 -1.85
C GLU A 67 -15.55 8.10 -0.60
N ALA A 68 -16.63 8.57 0.04
CA ALA A 68 -17.19 7.92 1.23
C ALA A 68 -17.67 6.48 0.95
N HIS A 69 -18.31 6.24 -0.20
CA HIS A 69 -18.70 4.90 -0.65
C HIS A 69 -17.49 3.98 -0.83
N LEU A 70 -16.42 4.46 -1.46
CA LEU A 70 -15.18 3.69 -1.61
C LEU A 70 -14.49 3.43 -0.27
N HIS A 71 -14.54 4.38 0.66
CA HIS A 71 -14.04 4.19 2.02
C HIS A 71 -14.79 3.10 2.78
N ALA A 72 -16.12 3.03 2.65
CA ALA A 72 -16.94 1.96 3.21
C ALA A 72 -16.64 0.61 2.54
N TYR A 73 -16.49 0.61 1.22
CA TYR A 73 -16.15 -0.58 0.43
C TYR A 73 -14.83 -1.21 0.88
N LEU A 74 -13.79 -0.38 1.05
CA LEU A 74 -12.43 -0.81 1.33
C LEU A 74 -12.16 -1.21 2.79
N GLN A 75 -13.14 -1.06 3.69
CA GLN A 75 -13.04 -1.51 5.09
C GLN A 75 -12.66 -3.00 5.19
N GLU A 76 -13.39 -3.86 4.49
CA GLU A 76 -13.19 -5.31 4.53
C GLU A 76 -11.83 -5.78 3.99
N PRO A 77 -11.37 -5.38 2.79
CA PRO A 77 -10.04 -5.77 2.32
C PRO A 77 -8.92 -5.22 3.22
N CYS A 78 -9.10 -4.02 3.80
CA CYS A 78 -8.16 -3.45 4.75
C CYS A 78 -8.08 -4.28 6.04
N TYR A 79 -9.22 -4.66 6.61
CA TYR A 79 -9.31 -5.49 7.81
C TYR A 79 -8.61 -6.83 7.62
N TRP A 80 -8.92 -7.56 6.54
CA TRP A 80 -8.31 -8.86 6.28
C TRP A 80 -6.81 -8.78 5.99
N ALA A 81 -6.35 -7.74 5.29
CA ALA A 81 -4.93 -7.50 5.08
C ALA A 81 -4.21 -7.28 6.42
N THR A 82 -4.80 -6.48 7.30
CA THR A 82 -4.27 -6.18 8.63
C THR A 82 -4.26 -7.40 9.53
N GLN A 83 -5.37 -8.14 9.60
CA GLN A 83 -5.50 -9.33 10.45
C GLN A 83 -4.47 -10.40 10.06
N ARG A 84 -4.27 -10.63 8.75
CA ARG A 84 -3.30 -11.62 8.26
C ARG A 84 -1.86 -11.28 8.63
N ILE A 85 -1.53 -9.99 8.71
CA ILE A 85 -0.19 -9.54 9.08
C ILE A 85 -0.03 -9.57 10.60
N THR A 86 -0.97 -9.01 11.36
CA THR A 86 -0.92 -8.98 12.83
C THR A 86 -0.87 -10.38 13.44
N GLN A 87 -1.60 -11.36 12.89
CA GLN A 87 -1.50 -12.77 13.32
C GLN A 87 -0.10 -13.37 13.14
N ARG A 88 0.66 -12.92 12.13
CA ARG A 88 2.02 -13.40 11.86
C ARG A 88 3.09 -12.65 12.66
N PHE A 89 2.80 -11.42 13.08
CA PHE A 89 3.70 -10.54 13.81
C PHE A 89 3.09 -10.21 15.18
N ALA A 90 2.99 -11.21 16.06
CA ALA A 90 2.52 -11.04 17.44
C ALA A 90 3.57 -10.35 18.34
N TYR A 91 4.18 -9.26 17.88
CA TYR A 91 4.94 -8.37 18.75
C TYR A 91 3.94 -7.43 19.41
N GLY A 92 3.79 -7.51 20.73
CA GLY A 92 2.74 -6.85 21.53
C GLY A 92 2.68 -5.31 21.50
N LEU A 93 3.30 -4.66 20.53
CA LEU A 93 3.27 -3.21 20.29
C LEU A 93 2.32 -2.81 19.17
N TRP A 94 1.75 -3.77 18.41
CA TRP A 94 0.85 -3.43 17.30
C TRP A 94 -0.44 -4.22 17.33
N THR A 95 -1.53 -3.49 17.55
CA THR A 95 -2.88 -4.05 17.63
C THR A 95 -3.52 -4.12 16.25
N LEU A 96 -4.53 -4.99 16.08
CA LEU A 96 -5.33 -5.06 14.86
C LEU A 96 -6.00 -3.72 14.55
N ALA A 97 -6.51 -3.03 15.57
CA ALA A 97 -7.12 -1.71 15.44
C ALA A 97 -6.11 -0.66 14.95
N ASP A 98 -4.89 -0.62 15.52
CA ASP A 98 -3.85 0.34 15.11
C ASP A 98 -3.41 0.10 13.66
N GLY A 99 -3.18 -1.16 13.29
CA GLY A 99 -2.82 -1.53 11.94
C GLY A 99 -3.92 -1.16 10.93
N PHE A 100 -5.18 -1.34 11.33
CA PHE A 100 -6.34 -1.01 10.50
C PHE A 100 -6.46 0.50 10.30
N GLN A 101 -6.43 1.29 11.38
CA GLN A 101 -6.53 2.75 11.33
C GLN A 101 -5.39 3.36 10.51
N THR A 102 -4.17 2.84 10.69
CA THR A 102 -3.02 3.26 9.91
C THR A 102 -3.23 2.96 8.43
N ALA A 103 -3.65 1.75 8.09
CA ALA A 103 -3.80 1.32 6.71
C ALA A 103 -4.94 2.06 5.99
N ILE A 104 -6.12 2.19 6.62
CA ILE A 104 -7.31 2.78 6.00
C ILE A 104 -7.12 4.27 5.68
N ALA A 105 -6.26 4.98 6.43
CA ALA A 105 -5.88 6.36 6.14
C ALA A 105 -5.16 6.52 4.79
N HIS A 106 -4.56 5.46 4.25
CA HIS A 106 -3.89 5.48 2.94
C HIS A 106 -4.85 5.25 1.75
N THR A 107 -6.15 5.10 2.00
CA THR A 107 -7.17 4.88 0.95
C THR A 107 -7.08 5.87 -0.22
N PRO A 108 -7.00 7.20 -0.01
CA PRO A 108 -6.91 8.15 -1.14
C PRO A 108 -5.67 7.92 -2.02
N SER A 109 -4.54 7.52 -1.42
CA SER A 109 -3.32 7.21 -2.16
C SER A 109 -3.45 5.93 -2.99
N ILE A 110 -4.15 4.93 -2.45
CA ILE A 110 -4.42 3.66 -3.12
C ILE A 110 -5.35 3.88 -4.30
N LEU A 111 -6.45 4.62 -4.11
CA LEU A 111 -7.41 4.95 -5.18
C LEU A 111 -6.76 5.73 -6.31
N LYS A 112 -5.85 6.68 -6.01
CA LYS A 112 -5.11 7.45 -7.02
C LYS A 112 -4.18 6.58 -7.89
N ARG A 113 -3.60 5.53 -7.32
CA ARG A 113 -2.67 4.61 -7.99
C ARG A 113 -3.37 3.46 -8.68
N TYR A 114 -4.63 3.18 -8.34
CA TYR A 114 -5.42 2.13 -8.97
C TYR A 114 -5.64 2.43 -10.45
N ARG A 115 -5.53 1.38 -11.27
CA ARG A 115 -5.66 1.42 -12.73
C ARG A 115 -6.55 0.25 -13.16
N PRO A 116 -7.85 0.47 -13.37
CA PRO A 116 -8.79 -0.60 -13.68
C PRO A 116 -8.50 -1.26 -15.04
N ASP A 117 -7.85 -0.54 -15.98
CA ASP A 117 -7.50 -1.02 -17.33
C ASP A 117 -6.65 -2.30 -17.37
N TYR A 118 -5.95 -2.60 -16.27
CA TYR A 118 -5.08 -3.78 -16.19
C TYR A 118 -5.76 -5.02 -15.57
N GLY A 119 -7.09 -5.01 -15.39
CA GLY A 119 -7.85 -6.19 -14.95
C GLY A 119 -7.68 -6.58 -13.48
N SER A 120 -7.07 -5.69 -12.67
CA SER A 120 -7.07 -5.83 -11.22
C SER A 120 -8.43 -5.42 -10.65
N ASP A 121 -9.04 -6.28 -9.84
CA ASP A 121 -10.25 -5.92 -9.10
C ASP A 121 -9.86 -4.97 -7.96
N LEU A 122 -10.68 -3.94 -7.70
CA LEU A 122 -10.32 -2.90 -6.73
C LEU A 122 -10.10 -3.50 -5.34
N ARG A 123 -10.93 -4.47 -4.92
CA ARG A 123 -10.81 -5.13 -3.62
C ARG A 123 -9.50 -5.88 -3.48
N ALA A 124 -9.13 -6.66 -4.49
CA ALA A 124 -7.91 -7.46 -4.47
C ALA A 124 -6.65 -6.58 -4.56
N TYR A 125 -6.65 -5.58 -5.44
CA TYR A 125 -5.59 -4.56 -5.50
C TYR A 125 -5.41 -3.85 -4.15
N ALA A 126 -6.50 -3.37 -3.56
CA ALA A 126 -6.46 -2.66 -2.29
C ALA A 126 -5.96 -3.55 -1.15
N GLN A 127 -6.38 -4.82 -1.10
CA GLN A 127 -5.89 -5.78 -0.11
C GLN A 127 -4.36 -5.94 -0.17
N ALA A 128 -3.79 -6.05 -1.37
CA ALA A 128 -2.34 -6.11 -1.56
C ALA A 128 -1.65 -4.79 -1.16
N ALA A 129 -2.23 -3.66 -1.56
CA ALA A 129 -1.71 -2.33 -1.25
C ALA A 129 -1.70 -2.04 0.25
N PHE A 130 -2.80 -2.30 0.97
CA PHE A 130 -2.87 -2.20 2.43
C PHE A 130 -1.83 -3.13 3.08
N GLY A 131 -1.71 -4.37 2.61
CA GLY A 131 -0.71 -5.30 3.13
C GLY A 131 0.74 -4.80 2.96
N ASN A 132 1.05 -4.09 1.87
CA ASN A 132 2.34 -3.44 1.65
C ASN A 132 2.56 -2.25 2.59
N VAL A 133 1.54 -1.40 2.79
CA VAL A 133 1.57 -0.27 3.74
C VAL A 133 1.93 -0.78 5.13
N ILE A 134 1.20 -1.78 5.59
CA ILE A 134 1.34 -2.37 6.93
C ILE A 134 2.74 -3.00 7.11
N ARG A 135 3.21 -3.80 6.14
CA ARG A 135 4.56 -4.39 6.20
C ARG A 135 5.66 -3.34 6.18
N ASN A 136 5.51 -2.29 5.38
CA ASN A 136 6.48 -1.19 5.34
C ASN A 136 6.53 -0.44 6.67
N GLN A 137 5.37 -0.22 7.31
CA GLN A 137 5.28 0.41 8.62
C GLN A 137 5.96 -0.44 9.70
N LEU A 138 5.69 -1.75 9.75
CA LEU A 138 6.38 -2.67 10.67
C LEU A 138 7.88 -2.68 10.48
N ARG A 139 8.33 -2.72 9.22
CA ARG A 139 9.76 -2.70 8.92
C ARG A 139 10.39 -1.42 9.45
N GLN A 140 9.76 -0.27 9.23
CA GLN A 140 10.27 1.03 9.71
C GLN A 140 10.31 1.10 11.24
N GLN A 141 9.25 0.67 11.93
CA GLN A 141 9.20 0.62 13.40
C GLN A 141 10.22 -0.34 13.99
N HIS A 142 10.35 -1.53 13.42
CA HIS A 142 11.36 -2.51 13.86
C HIS A 142 12.78 -1.98 13.66
N GLU A 143 13.04 -1.29 12.55
CA GLU A 143 14.32 -0.63 12.32
C GLU A 143 14.60 0.50 13.32
N ALA A 144 13.59 1.30 13.66
CA ALA A 144 13.71 2.34 14.70
C ALA A 144 13.98 1.74 16.09
N ASN A 145 13.39 0.59 16.41
CA ASN A 145 13.55 -0.06 17.71
C ASN A 145 14.89 -0.79 17.88
N ILE A 146 15.43 -1.41 16.83
CA ILE A 146 16.69 -2.17 16.90
C ILE A 146 17.94 -1.29 16.69
N CYS A 147 17.83 -0.22 15.90
CA CYS A 147 18.99 0.63 15.65
C CYS A 147 19.30 1.49 16.88
N SER A 148 20.60 1.62 17.16
CA SER A 148 21.12 2.75 17.96
C SER A 148 20.73 4.07 17.29
N ASP A 149 20.66 5.16 18.08
CA ASP A 149 20.38 6.52 17.60
C ASP A 149 21.19 6.90 16.35
N TRP A 150 22.47 6.55 16.38
CA TRP A 150 23.45 6.86 15.35
C TRP A 150 23.34 5.92 14.14
N GLY A 151 23.02 4.64 14.39
CA GLY A 151 22.71 3.67 13.34
C GLY A 151 21.42 4.02 12.59
N LEU A 152 20.43 4.57 13.29
CA LEU A 152 19.17 5.06 12.72
C LEU A 152 19.44 6.26 11.79
N LEU A 153 20.14 7.29 12.29
CA LEU A 153 20.47 8.48 11.49
C LEU A 153 21.16 8.11 10.18
N ARG A 154 22.10 7.17 10.18
CA ARG A 154 22.83 6.82 8.95
C ARG A 154 21.94 6.13 7.90
N ARG A 155 20.91 5.40 8.33
CA ARG A 155 19.99 4.64 7.48
C ARG A 155 18.81 5.46 6.95
N LEU A 156 18.46 6.56 7.60
CA LEU A 156 17.42 7.46 7.12
C LEU A 156 17.72 7.96 5.70
N SER A 157 16.68 8.11 4.89
CA SER A 157 16.78 8.92 3.67
C SER A 157 16.59 10.40 4.01
N GLN A 158 17.09 11.28 3.13
CA GLN A 158 16.83 12.72 3.26
C GLN A 158 15.32 13.03 3.26
N THR A 159 14.53 12.30 2.47
CA THR A 159 13.06 12.46 2.41
C THR A 159 12.37 12.03 3.70
N GLN A 160 12.83 10.96 4.36
CA GLN A 160 12.31 10.53 5.65
C GLN A 160 12.65 11.54 6.74
N LEU A 161 13.89 12.04 6.74
CA LEU A 161 14.36 13.04 7.69
C LEU A 161 13.58 14.35 7.59
N GLN A 162 13.35 14.83 6.37
CA GLN A 162 12.58 16.04 6.14
C GLN A 162 11.15 15.89 6.67
N ARG A 163 10.51 14.74 6.41
CA ARG A 163 9.17 14.45 6.93
C ARG A 163 9.12 14.35 8.45
N SER A 164 10.12 13.71 9.08
CA SER A 164 10.17 13.63 10.54
C SER A 164 10.36 14.99 11.20
N LEU A 165 11.17 15.87 10.59
CA LEU A 165 11.38 17.23 11.08
C LEU A 165 10.14 18.11 10.91
N LEU A 166 9.46 18.01 9.76
CA LEU A 166 8.19 18.72 9.53
C LEU A 166 7.11 18.25 10.51
N ALA A 167 7.02 16.94 10.77
CA ALA A 167 6.08 16.38 11.75
C ALA A 167 6.37 16.85 13.18
N ALA A 168 7.64 17.12 13.50
CA ALA A 168 8.05 17.71 14.77
C ALA A 168 7.84 19.23 14.86
N GLY A 169 7.23 19.86 13.84
CA GLY A 169 6.95 21.30 13.81
C GLY A 169 8.14 22.18 13.41
N VAL A 170 9.22 21.60 12.88
CA VAL A 170 10.41 22.34 12.44
C VAL A 170 10.17 22.96 11.06
N ALA A 171 9.89 24.26 11.01
CA ALA A 171 9.60 24.98 9.76
C ALA A 171 10.82 25.08 8.82
N GLN A 172 12.03 25.18 9.35
CA GLN A 172 13.29 25.26 8.57
C GLN A 172 14.10 23.98 8.73
N THR A 173 13.90 23.02 7.83
CA THR A 173 14.52 21.69 7.91
C THR A 173 15.93 21.63 7.29
N GLU A 174 16.32 22.62 6.50
CA GLU A 174 17.57 22.64 5.72
C GLU A 174 18.82 22.62 6.59
N SER A 175 18.81 23.35 7.71
CA SER A 175 19.92 23.40 8.68
C SER A 175 20.13 22.03 9.34
N ALA A 176 19.04 21.36 9.75
CA ALA A 176 19.06 20.04 10.34
C ALA A 176 19.45 18.94 9.33
N ILE A 177 19.01 19.06 8.07
CA ILE A 177 19.44 18.18 6.98
C ILE A 177 20.95 18.32 6.74
N LEU A 178 21.49 19.54 6.79
CA LEU A 178 22.93 19.77 6.62
C LEU A 178 23.76 19.17 7.76
N VAL A 179 23.30 19.26 9.01
CA VAL A 179 23.93 18.59 10.17
C VAL A 179 23.97 17.07 9.94
N TRP A 180 22.87 16.48 9.47
CA TRP A 180 22.79 15.07 9.13
C TRP A 180 23.70 14.66 7.96
N GLN A 181 23.85 15.50 6.94
CA GLN A 181 24.78 15.25 5.84
C GLN A 181 26.24 15.27 6.34
N CYS A 182 26.59 16.21 7.21
CA CYS A 182 27.90 16.26 7.85
C CYS A 182 28.16 15.00 8.69
N PHE A 183 27.15 14.50 9.40
CA PHE A 183 27.22 13.25 10.16
C PHE A 183 27.55 12.06 9.27
N LYS A 184 26.83 11.88 8.15
CA LYS A 184 27.07 10.77 7.22
C LYS A 184 28.45 10.82 6.58
N ALA A 185 28.98 12.02 6.34
CA ALA A 185 30.29 12.20 5.72
C ALA A 185 31.44 11.84 6.68
N VAL A 186 31.33 12.21 7.96
CA VAL A 186 32.42 12.05 8.95
C VAL A 186 32.34 10.72 9.70
N CYS A 187 31.15 10.28 10.10
CA CYS A 187 30.97 9.08 10.92
C CYS A 187 30.83 7.81 10.06
N GLN A 188 31.94 7.33 9.47
CA GLN A 188 31.95 6.10 8.67
C GLN A 188 31.99 4.85 9.57
N PRO A 189 31.15 3.82 9.30
CA PRO A 189 31.19 2.58 10.05
C PRO A 189 32.45 1.79 9.69
N ASP A 190 33.07 1.20 10.70
CA ASP A 190 34.12 0.21 10.53
C ASP A 190 33.54 -0.98 9.71
N PRO A 191 34.19 -1.43 8.63
CA PRO A 191 33.72 -2.56 7.82
C PRO A 191 33.51 -3.86 8.63
N GLN A 192 34.11 -3.99 9.83
CA GLN A 192 33.94 -5.15 10.71
C GLN A 192 32.80 -5.01 11.74
N ARG A 193 32.19 -3.83 11.91
CA ARG A 193 31.09 -3.60 12.87
C ARG A 193 29.74 -3.42 12.19
N SER A 194 28.70 -3.93 12.85
CA SER A 194 27.32 -3.73 12.40
C SER A 194 26.94 -2.25 12.43
N VAL A 195 26.49 -1.72 11.29
CA VAL A 195 25.97 -0.36 11.13
C VAL A 195 24.77 -0.08 12.07
N ARG A 196 24.12 -1.12 12.61
CA ARG A 196 22.99 -0.98 13.55
C ARG A 196 23.42 -0.47 14.94
N ALA A 197 24.65 -0.75 15.36
CA ALA A 197 25.20 -0.40 16.68
C ALA A 197 26.39 0.57 16.54
N LEU A 198 26.17 1.68 15.82
CA LEU A 198 27.17 2.74 15.68
C LEU A 198 27.35 3.46 17.03
N PRO A 199 28.60 3.61 17.51
CA PRO A 199 28.86 4.40 18.72
C PRO A 199 28.57 5.88 18.48
N PRO A 200 28.37 6.67 19.56
CA PRO A 200 28.26 8.12 19.45
C PRO A 200 29.51 8.74 18.81
N PRO A 201 29.37 9.89 18.10
CA PRO A 201 30.50 10.61 17.51
C PRO A 201 31.55 10.98 18.57
N THR A 202 32.83 10.78 18.26
CA THR A 202 33.93 11.22 19.14
C THR A 202 34.11 12.74 19.09
N ALA A 203 34.79 13.32 20.09
CA ALA A 203 35.06 14.76 20.14
C ALA A 203 35.75 15.28 18.86
N ASP A 204 36.69 14.52 18.32
CA ASP A 204 37.37 14.84 17.06
C ASP A 204 36.43 14.80 15.85
N GLN A 205 35.50 13.85 15.82
CA GLN A 205 34.48 13.77 14.76
C GLN A 205 33.49 14.94 14.85
N LEU A 206 33.09 15.35 16.06
CA LEU A 206 32.22 16.51 16.27
C LEU A 206 32.91 17.82 15.83
N ALA A 207 34.21 17.97 16.10
CA ALA A 207 34.99 19.12 15.64
C ALA A 207 35.05 19.18 14.10
N GLN A 208 35.30 18.04 13.44
CA GLN A 208 35.30 17.94 11.98
C GLN A 208 33.93 18.22 11.37
N MET A 209 32.85 17.75 12.02
CA MET A 209 31.48 18.03 11.59
C MET A 209 31.13 19.52 11.74
N ALA A 210 31.53 20.15 12.84
CA ALA A 210 31.28 21.58 13.08
C ALA A 210 32.00 22.46 12.05
N GLU A 211 33.27 22.15 11.74
CA GLU A 211 34.02 22.86 10.70
C GLU A 211 33.36 22.72 9.33
N ARG A 212 32.95 21.49 8.98
CA ARG A 212 32.27 21.22 7.70
C ARG A 212 30.93 21.94 7.60
N TYR A 213 30.13 21.89 8.66
CA TYR A 213 28.85 22.60 8.75
C TYR A 213 29.03 24.11 8.57
N ASN A 214 29.99 24.69 9.29
CA ASN A 214 30.25 26.14 9.28
C ASN A 214 30.74 26.65 7.91
N ARG A 215 31.37 25.78 7.10
CA ARG A 215 31.71 26.08 5.71
C ARG A 215 30.49 25.99 4.78
N GLN A 216 29.65 24.96 4.96
CA GLN A 216 28.53 24.68 4.05
C GLN A 216 27.28 25.53 4.32
N ARG A 217 27.09 26.03 5.55
CA ARG A 217 25.93 26.87 5.91
C ARG A 217 25.76 28.15 5.09
N VAL A 218 26.84 28.64 4.49
CA VAL A 218 26.84 29.86 3.65
C VAL A 218 26.00 29.66 2.38
N GLN A 219 25.74 28.40 2.02
CA GLN A 219 24.92 28.02 0.85
C GLN A 219 23.42 27.97 1.16
N LEU A 220 23.00 28.12 2.42
CA LEU A 220 21.59 28.10 2.84
C LEU A 220 21.04 29.52 2.98
N SER A 221 19.76 29.71 2.65
CA SER A 221 19.05 31.00 2.76
C SER A 221 17.73 30.80 3.50
N PRO A 222 17.57 31.31 4.74
CA PRO A 222 18.48 32.20 5.47
C PRO A 222 19.73 31.48 6.02
N MET A 223 20.85 32.20 6.13
CA MET A 223 22.10 31.64 6.65
C MET A 223 21.94 31.29 8.15
N PRO A 224 22.07 30.01 8.54
CA PRO A 224 21.91 29.62 9.94
C PRO A 224 23.13 29.99 10.78
N ALA A 225 22.94 30.07 12.11
CA ALA A 225 23.98 30.41 13.08
C ALA A 225 25.18 29.44 13.04
N ARG A 226 26.33 29.87 13.56
CA ARG A 226 27.51 28.98 13.65
C ARG A 226 27.21 27.92 14.70
N LEU A 227 27.48 26.66 14.38
CA LEU A 227 27.38 25.56 15.32
C LEU A 227 28.77 25.23 15.85
N ARG A 228 28.91 25.17 17.19
CA ARG A 228 30.10 24.67 17.86
C ARG A 228 29.99 23.15 18.04
N ALA A 229 31.11 22.49 18.30
CA ALA A 229 31.14 21.03 18.51
C ALA A 229 30.20 20.57 19.65
N GLU A 230 30.05 21.39 20.69
CA GLU A 230 29.18 21.15 21.85
C GLU A 230 27.68 21.20 21.46
N ASP A 231 27.28 22.21 20.69
CA ASP A 231 25.90 22.42 20.24
C ASP A 231 25.46 21.39 19.17
N LEU A 232 26.44 20.85 18.45
CA LEU A 232 26.23 19.89 17.36
C LEU A 232 25.74 18.54 17.87
N MET A 233 26.17 18.12 19.06
CA MET A 233 25.64 16.91 19.71
C MET A 233 24.15 17.09 20.05
N ALA A 234 23.76 18.24 20.61
CA ALA A 234 22.37 18.54 20.93
C ALA A 234 21.50 18.61 19.66
N SER A 235 22.00 19.22 18.59
CA SER A 235 21.30 19.28 17.30
C SER A 235 21.11 17.88 16.70
N LEU A 236 22.12 17.01 16.75
CA LEU A 236 21.97 15.63 16.29
C LEU A 236 20.97 14.84 17.14
N GLN A 237 20.98 15.00 18.46
CA GLN A 237 20.03 14.37 19.36
C GLN A 237 18.59 14.80 19.07
N GLN A 238 18.35 16.08 18.79
CA GLN A 238 17.04 16.58 18.36
C GLN A 238 16.59 15.92 17.05
N VAL A 239 17.49 15.78 16.08
CA VAL A 239 17.21 15.12 14.79
C VAL A 239 16.89 13.63 14.99
N VAL A 240 17.64 12.93 15.85
CA VAL A 240 17.35 11.53 16.23
C VAL A 240 15.99 11.42 16.89
N GLN A 241 15.69 12.28 17.87
CA GLN A 241 14.44 12.23 18.62
C GLN A 241 13.24 12.48 17.70
N ALA A 242 13.32 13.47 16.81
CA ALA A 242 12.30 13.72 15.80
C ALA A 242 12.12 12.50 14.87
N ALA A 243 13.22 11.88 14.44
CA ALA A 243 13.17 10.68 13.61
C ALA A 243 12.57 9.46 14.35
N ARG A 244 12.93 9.24 15.61
CA ARG A 244 12.37 8.16 16.43
C ARG A 244 10.89 8.39 16.71
N ALA A 245 10.50 9.59 17.11
CA ALA A 245 9.09 9.93 17.36
C ALA A 245 8.23 9.76 16.11
N TYR A 246 8.78 10.09 14.93
CA TYR A 246 8.09 9.89 13.66
C TYR A 246 7.99 8.41 13.24
N LEU A 247 9.07 7.64 13.41
CA LEU A 247 9.12 6.23 12.96
C LEU A 247 8.52 5.25 13.96
N ALA A 248 8.53 5.58 15.25
CA ALA A 248 7.98 4.80 16.35
C ALA A 248 7.30 5.77 17.33
N PRO A 249 6.11 6.30 16.98
CA PRO A 249 5.37 7.18 17.88
C PRO A 249 5.08 6.41 19.17
N THR A 250 5.51 6.97 20.29
CA THR A 250 5.11 6.46 21.61
C THR A 250 3.63 6.76 21.79
N VAL A 251 2.82 5.71 21.90
CA VAL A 251 1.41 5.83 22.23
C VAL A 251 1.31 6.33 23.67
N VAL A 252 1.13 7.63 23.84
CA VAL A 252 0.78 8.23 25.13
C VAL A 252 -0.73 8.11 25.28
N SER A 253 -1.17 7.53 26.41
CA SER A 253 -2.59 7.30 26.72
C SER A 253 -3.39 8.62 26.68
N LEU A 254 -4.53 8.60 25.99
CA LEU A 254 -5.48 9.71 25.76
C LEU A 254 -6.17 10.30 27.01
N ASN A 255 -5.75 9.97 28.23
CA ASN A 255 -6.32 10.53 29.46
C ASN A 255 -5.83 11.96 29.78
N GLN A 256 -5.50 12.75 28.76
CA GLN A 256 -5.32 14.19 28.89
C GLN A 256 -6.57 14.88 28.32
N PRO A 257 -7.32 15.67 29.12
CA PRO A 257 -8.50 16.34 28.63
C PRO A 257 -8.09 17.47 27.69
N GLN A 258 -8.39 17.31 26.40
CA GLN A 258 -8.52 18.41 25.45
C GLN A 258 -9.93 18.36 24.87
N PHE A 259 -10.86 18.91 25.65
CA PHE A 259 -12.12 19.41 25.11
C PHE A 259 -11.92 20.89 24.87
N ASP A 260 -11.99 21.31 23.61
CA ASP A 260 -12.58 22.60 23.26
C ASP A 260 -13.48 22.38 22.05
N GLN A 261 -14.78 22.48 22.31
CA GLN A 261 -15.83 22.58 21.31
C GLN A 261 -15.97 24.06 20.91
N ALA A 262 -16.02 24.34 19.61
CA ALA A 262 -17.01 25.23 19.00
C ALA A 262 -16.62 25.59 17.56
N GLY A 263 -17.47 25.23 16.60
CA GLY A 263 -17.42 25.73 15.22
C GLY A 263 -18.57 25.12 14.41
N PRO A 264 -19.43 25.92 13.77
CA PRO A 264 -20.73 25.48 13.27
C PRO A 264 -20.60 24.53 12.07
N GLU A 265 -21.45 23.52 12.03
CA GLU A 265 -21.73 22.74 10.82
C GLU A 265 -22.36 23.64 9.74
N PRO A 266 -21.88 23.61 8.50
CA PRO A 266 -22.68 24.01 7.36
C PRO A 266 -23.50 22.81 6.89
N LEU A 267 -24.80 22.88 7.16
CA LEU A 267 -25.85 22.11 6.48
C LEU A 267 -25.94 22.50 5.00
N ASP A 268 -26.27 21.49 4.18
CA ASP A 268 -27.03 21.55 2.94
C ASP A 268 -26.71 22.64 1.92
N THR A 269 -25.84 22.33 0.95
CA THR A 269 -26.10 22.67 -0.46
C THR A 269 -25.18 21.89 -1.40
N LEU A 270 -25.50 20.64 -1.73
CA LEU A 270 -25.09 20.02 -2.99
C LEU A 270 -26.18 19.03 -3.42
N SER A 271 -27.00 19.44 -4.38
CA SER A 271 -27.79 18.53 -5.19
C SER A 271 -26.82 17.84 -6.16
N ASP A 272 -26.50 16.57 -5.91
CA ASP A 272 -25.84 15.69 -6.89
C ASP A 272 -26.65 14.40 -7.01
N GLY A 273 -27.80 14.52 -7.65
CA GLY A 273 -28.44 13.35 -8.25
C GLY A 273 -27.76 13.10 -9.59
N ASP A 274 -26.95 12.05 -9.70
CA ASP A 274 -26.41 11.62 -10.99
C ASP A 274 -27.59 11.36 -11.94
N GLY A 275 -27.72 12.25 -12.94
CA GLY A 275 -28.78 12.17 -13.92
C GLY A 275 -28.76 10.84 -14.67
N PRO A 276 -29.90 10.38 -15.22
CA PRO A 276 -29.99 9.12 -15.96
C PRO A 276 -28.96 9.01 -17.12
N MET A 277 -28.55 10.14 -17.70
CA MET A 277 -27.50 10.20 -18.72
C MET A 277 -26.12 9.80 -18.19
N GLN A 278 -25.74 10.24 -16.99
CA GLN A 278 -24.43 9.95 -16.38
C GLN A 278 -24.30 8.47 -16.04
N ARG A 279 -25.42 7.81 -15.73
CA ARG A 279 -25.50 6.37 -15.48
C ARG A 279 -25.39 5.54 -16.76
N LEU A 280 -26.07 5.94 -17.84
CA LEU A 280 -25.92 5.28 -19.14
C LEU A 280 -24.47 5.33 -19.64
N LEU A 281 -23.80 6.47 -19.48
CA LEU A 281 -22.37 6.62 -19.80
C LEU A 281 -21.49 5.69 -18.93
N ALA A 282 -21.84 5.49 -17.66
CA ALA A 282 -21.11 4.59 -16.79
C ALA A 282 -21.31 3.11 -17.15
N GLU A 283 -22.53 2.70 -17.51
CA GLU A 283 -22.84 1.34 -17.97
C GLU A 283 -22.09 1.01 -19.27
N GLU A 284 -22.11 1.92 -20.24
CA GLU A 284 -21.36 1.77 -21.48
C GLU A 284 -19.86 1.67 -21.22
N ALA A 285 -19.32 2.58 -20.41
CA ALA A 285 -17.90 2.56 -20.09
C ALA A 285 -17.49 1.36 -19.22
N TYR A 286 -18.41 0.76 -18.45
CA TYR A 286 -18.19 -0.51 -17.75
C TYR A 286 -18.16 -1.68 -18.74
N ALA A 287 -19.08 -1.72 -19.70
CA ALA A 287 -19.10 -2.76 -20.74
C ALA A 287 -17.82 -2.71 -21.59
N GLU A 288 -17.36 -1.51 -21.97
CA GLU A 288 -16.06 -1.32 -22.63
C GLU A 288 -14.91 -1.83 -21.77
N GLN A 289 -14.92 -1.52 -20.47
CA GLN A 289 -13.91 -1.98 -19.54
C GLN A 289 -13.86 -3.51 -19.46
N GLN A 290 -15.02 -4.16 -19.35
CA GLN A 290 -15.09 -5.61 -19.32
C GLN A 290 -14.52 -6.24 -20.60
N ARG A 291 -14.81 -5.66 -21.78
CA ARG A 291 -14.23 -6.12 -23.05
C ARG A 291 -12.71 -5.99 -23.05
N ARG A 292 -12.15 -4.88 -22.53
CA ARG A 292 -10.70 -4.68 -22.41
C ARG A 292 -10.07 -5.72 -21.49
N VAL A 293 -10.68 -5.98 -20.34
CA VAL A 293 -10.22 -7.01 -19.40
C VAL A 293 -10.26 -8.38 -20.06
N GLN A 294 -11.36 -8.77 -20.71
CA GLN A 294 -11.46 -10.05 -21.42
C GLN A 294 -10.39 -10.21 -22.50
N GLN A 295 -10.08 -9.14 -23.25
CA GLN A 295 -8.99 -9.15 -24.23
C GLN A 295 -7.63 -9.35 -23.56
N LEU A 296 -7.36 -8.67 -22.45
CA LEU A 296 -6.14 -8.84 -21.67
C LEU A 296 -6.02 -10.27 -21.11
N GLU A 297 -7.10 -10.84 -20.59
CA GLU A 297 -7.13 -12.24 -20.13
C GLU A 297 -6.84 -13.21 -21.27
N ALA A 298 -7.39 -12.97 -22.47
CA ALA A 298 -7.12 -13.78 -23.66
C ALA A 298 -5.65 -13.69 -24.08
N VAL A 299 -5.05 -12.50 -24.04
CA VAL A 299 -3.63 -12.30 -24.33
C VAL A 299 -2.75 -13.02 -23.32
N LEU A 300 -3.06 -12.91 -22.02
CA LEU A 300 -2.34 -13.61 -20.96
C LEU A 300 -2.49 -15.13 -21.08
N GLY A 301 -3.69 -15.62 -21.38
CA GLY A 301 -3.95 -17.04 -21.64
C GLY A 301 -3.14 -17.58 -22.82
N GLY A 302 -3.11 -16.83 -23.93
CA GLY A 302 -2.29 -17.15 -25.11
C GLY A 302 -0.78 -17.12 -24.80
N ALA A 303 -0.33 -16.13 -24.04
CA ALA A 303 1.08 -16.02 -23.63
C ALA A 303 1.50 -17.20 -22.74
N ILE A 304 0.63 -17.65 -21.82
CA ILE A 304 0.87 -18.84 -21.00
C ILE A 304 0.94 -20.12 -21.84
N ALA A 305 0.00 -20.28 -22.79
CA ALA A 305 0.00 -21.43 -23.69
C ALA A 305 1.28 -21.50 -24.56
N ALA A 306 1.87 -20.35 -24.91
CA ALA A 306 3.10 -20.23 -25.68
C ALA A 306 4.40 -20.42 -24.87
N ILE A 307 4.30 -20.55 -23.54
CA ILE A 307 5.45 -20.84 -22.67
C ILE A 307 5.76 -22.34 -22.67
N ALA A 308 7.03 -22.71 -22.48
CA ALA A 308 7.45 -24.11 -22.45
C ALA A 308 6.69 -24.93 -21.38
N PRO A 309 6.35 -26.21 -21.63
CA PRO A 309 5.59 -27.04 -20.69
C PRO A 309 6.21 -27.14 -19.28
N ALA A 310 7.54 -27.12 -19.19
CA ALA A 310 8.26 -27.12 -17.91
C ALA A 310 7.99 -25.86 -17.08
N ASP A 311 7.88 -24.70 -17.74
CA ASP A 311 7.62 -23.41 -17.10
C ASP A 311 6.12 -23.24 -16.77
N GLN A 312 5.22 -23.83 -17.57
CA GLN A 312 3.79 -23.93 -17.21
C GLN A 312 3.58 -24.79 -15.96
N THR A 313 4.31 -25.91 -15.87
CA THR A 313 4.29 -26.79 -14.69
C THR A 313 4.79 -26.04 -13.45
N LEU A 314 5.88 -25.28 -13.60
CA LEU A 314 6.41 -24.42 -12.55
C LEU A 314 5.38 -23.38 -12.05
N LEU A 315 4.64 -22.73 -12.96
CA LEU A 315 3.56 -21.80 -12.59
C LEU A 315 2.44 -22.52 -11.82
N ARG A 316 2.05 -23.73 -12.25
CA ARG A 316 1.04 -24.53 -11.56
C ARG A 316 1.48 -24.88 -10.14
N LEU A 317 2.69 -25.43 -9.97
CA LEU A 317 3.22 -25.79 -8.64
C LEU A 317 3.28 -24.57 -7.71
N TYR A 318 3.63 -23.40 -8.24
CA TYR A 318 3.76 -22.19 -7.44
C TYR A 318 2.43 -21.52 -7.10
N TYR A 319 1.51 -21.37 -8.06
CA TYR A 319 0.27 -20.60 -7.88
C TYR A 319 -0.96 -21.45 -7.55
N ARG A 320 -1.00 -22.72 -7.98
CA ARG A 320 -2.12 -23.65 -7.70
C ARG A 320 -1.88 -24.42 -6.41
N GLU A 321 -0.69 -24.98 -6.26
CA GLU A 321 -0.36 -25.88 -5.15
C GLU A 321 0.28 -25.12 -3.95
N ASP A 322 0.43 -23.79 -4.07
CA ASP A 322 1.01 -22.88 -3.07
C ASP A 322 2.36 -23.37 -2.51
N LEU A 323 3.12 -24.12 -3.32
CA LEU A 323 4.38 -24.70 -2.88
C LEU A 323 5.47 -23.63 -2.76
N THR A 324 6.23 -23.72 -1.67
CA THR A 324 7.41 -22.87 -1.51
C THR A 324 8.45 -23.18 -2.58
N GLN A 325 9.30 -22.20 -2.92
CA GLN A 325 10.37 -22.41 -3.92
C GLN A 325 11.31 -23.56 -3.56
N ALA A 326 11.47 -23.86 -2.26
CA ALA A 326 12.26 -24.98 -1.78
C ALA A 326 11.57 -26.33 -2.04
N ALA A 327 10.25 -26.42 -1.82
CA ALA A 327 9.48 -27.63 -2.13
C ALA A 327 9.44 -27.90 -3.65
N ILE A 328 9.26 -26.86 -4.45
CA ILE A 328 9.32 -26.96 -5.92
C ILE A 328 10.69 -27.43 -6.39
N ALA A 329 11.77 -26.92 -5.78
CA ALA A 329 13.14 -27.31 -6.07
C ALA A 329 13.35 -28.82 -5.84
N GLN A 330 12.83 -29.35 -4.72
CA GLN A 330 12.88 -30.77 -4.41
C GLN A 330 12.08 -31.61 -5.42
N GLN A 331 10.86 -31.21 -5.73
CA GLN A 331 9.98 -31.95 -6.64
C GLN A 331 10.49 -31.98 -8.08
N LEU A 332 11.08 -30.87 -8.54
CA LEU A 332 11.65 -30.76 -9.89
C LEU A 332 13.13 -31.17 -9.95
N GLN A 333 13.73 -31.60 -8.83
CA GLN A 333 15.14 -31.96 -8.71
C GLN A 333 16.10 -30.87 -9.25
N ILE A 334 15.77 -29.60 -9.00
CA ILE A 334 16.58 -28.44 -9.39
C ILE A 334 16.96 -27.62 -8.16
N GLN A 335 17.91 -26.71 -8.32
CA GLN A 335 18.32 -25.83 -7.23
C GLN A 335 17.29 -24.70 -7.02
N GLN A 336 17.04 -24.32 -5.76
CA GLN A 336 16.06 -23.27 -5.42
C GLN A 336 16.29 -21.94 -6.16
N TYR A 337 17.55 -21.53 -6.34
CA TYR A 337 17.86 -20.30 -7.09
C TYR A 337 17.44 -20.39 -8.57
N GLN A 338 17.37 -21.60 -9.15
CA GLN A 338 16.91 -21.82 -10.51
C GLN A 338 15.39 -21.69 -10.61
N VAL A 339 14.64 -22.13 -9.58
CA VAL A 339 13.20 -21.91 -9.44
C VAL A 339 12.88 -20.41 -9.46
N SER A 340 13.56 -19.63 -8.61
CA SER A 340 13.40 -18.17 -8.54
C SER A 340 13.70 -17.48 -9.89
N ARG A 341 14.81 -17.84 -10.54
CA ARG A 341 15.20 -17.29 -11.85
C ARG A 341 14.19 -17.64 -12.95
N ARG A 342 13.69 -18.89 -13.00
CA ARG A 342 12.69 -19.31 -13.99
C ARG A 342 11.36 -18.57 -13.78
N LEU A 343 10.86 -18.48 -12.55
CA LEU A 343 9.66 -17.70 -12.23
C LEU A 343 9.81 -16.23 -12.63
N SER A 344 10.96 -15.63 -12.36
CA SER A 344 11.24 -14.24 -12.72
C SER A 344 11.25 -14.03 -14.24
N ARG A 345 11.89 -14.93 -15.00
CA ARG A 345 11.90 -14.89 -16.47
C ARG A 345 10.51 -15.04 -17.07
N VAL A 346 9.72 -15.98 -16.56
CA VAL A 346 8.34 -16.20 -17.00
C VAL A 346 7.49 -14.96 -16.76
N ARG A 347 7.55 -14.36 -15.57
CA ARG A 347 6.85 -13.10 -15.26
C ARG A 347 7.28 -11.96 -16.17
N GLN A 348 8.58 -11.82 -16.42
CA GLN A 348 9.10 -10.79 -17.32
C GLN A 348 8.60 -10.97 -18.76
N ARG A 349 8.51 -12.22 -19.25
CA ARG A 349 7.96 -12.51 -20.58
C ARG A 349 6.47 -12.13 -20.66
N LEU A 350 5.67 -12.53 -19.69
CA LEU A 350 4.26 -12.15 -19.60
C LEU A 350 4.09 -10.62 -19.56
N LEU A 351 4.94 -9.91 -18.79
CA LEU A 351 4.92 -8.46 -18.72
C LEU A 351 5.22 -7.81 -20.09
N VAL A 352 6.20 -8.33 -20.84
CA VAL A 352 6.52 -7.82 -22.18
C VAL A 352 5.36 -8.03 -23.15
N ASP A 353 4.70 -9.20 -23.10
CA ASP A 353 3.58 -9.50 -23.98
C ASP A 353 2.37 -8.59 -23.71
N VAL A 354 2.05 -8.36 -22.43
CA VAL A 354 0.98 -7.42 -22.03
C VAL A 354 1.37 -5.96 -22.33
N ALA A 355 2.63 -5.57 -22.10
CA ALA A 355 3.11 -4.23 -22.45
C ALA A 355 2.99 -3.94 -23.95
N ARG A 356 3.35 -4.91 -24.80
CA ARG A 356 3.22 -4.80 -26.26
C ARG A 356 1.76 -4.71 -26.70
N TRP A 357 0.88 -5.52 -26.10
CA TRP A 357 -0.56 -5.45 -26.36
C TRP A 357 -1.16 -4.11 -25.94
N SER A 358 -0.80 -3.62 -24.75
CA SER A 358 -1.25 -2.34 -24.20
C SER A 358 -0.81 -1.16 -25.07
N GLN A 359 0.44 -1.16 -25.54
CA GLN A 359 0.94 -0.11 -26.43
C GLN A 359 0.20 -0.10 -27.78
N LYS A 360 -0.13 -1.29 -28.32
CA LYS A 360 -0.81 -1.43 -29.62
C LYS A 360 -2.30 -1.11 -29.57
N THR A 361 -2.98 -1.47 -28.47
CA THR A 361 -4.44 -1.44 -28.36
C THR A 361 -4.96 -0.26 -27.55
N LEU A 362 -4.23 0.16 -26.52
CA LEU A 362 -4.64 1.22 -25.61
C LEU A 362 -3.85 2.52 -25.83
N HIS A 363 -2.84 2.52 -26.72
CA HIS A 363 -1.95 3.66 -26.99
C HIS A 363 -1.32 4.26 -25.73
N ILE A 364 -1.06 3.43 -24.71
CA ILE A 364 -0.47 3.86 -23.44
C ILE A 364 1.06 3.94 -23.58
N ASP A 365 1.62 5.07 -23.19
CA ASP A 365 3.07 5.25 -23.07
C ASP A 365 3.60 4.46 -21.86
N LEU A 366 4.62 3.65 -22.10
CA LEU A 366 5.22 2.76 -21.10
C LEU A 366 6.20 3.55 -20.22
N ASP A 367 5.74 3.99 -19.04
CA ASP A 367 6.62 4.51 -17.99
C ASP A 367 6.95 3.45 -16.92
N SER A 368 7.92 3.73 -16.05
CA SER A 368 8.37 2.80 -15.01
C SER A 368 7.31 2.51 -13.94
N THR A 369 6.36 3.41 -13.73
CA THR A 369 5.26 3.25 -12.78
C THR A 369 4.14 2.40 -13.36
N VAL A 370 3.85 2.57 -14.64
CA VAL A 370 2.92 1.77 -15.44
C VAL A 370 3.42 0.33 -15.48
N LEU A 371 4.70 0.11 -15.81
CA LEU A 371 5.29 -1.24 -15.82
C LEU A 371 5.22 -1.95 -14.46
N ALA A 372 5.43 -1.22 -13.35
CA ALA A 372 5.30 -1.78 -12.01
C ALA A 372 3.84 -2.19 -11.72
N SER A 373 2.88 -1.32 -12.04
CA SER A 373 1.45 -1.61 -11.85
C SER A 373 0.96 -2.79 -12.69
N MET A 374 1.45 -2.91 -13.94
CA MET A 374 1.16 -4.05 -14.81
C MET A 374 1.75 -5.35 -14.25
N SER A 375 2.96 -5.29 -13.67
CA SER A 375 3.57 -6.46 -13.05
C SER A 375 2.78 -6.96 -11.84
N ASP A 376 2.27 -6.06 -11.01
CA ASP A 376 1.42 -6.40 -9.87
C ASP A 376 0.07 -6.98 -10.33
N ALA A 377 -0.55 -6.37 -11.33
CA ALA A 377 -1.82 -6.85 -11.91
C ALA A 377 -1.69 -8.25 -12.53
N ILE A 378 -0.60 -8.54 -13.25
CA ILE A 378 -0.33 -9.88 -13.79
C ILE A 378 -0.15 -10.91 -12.67
N HIS A 379 0.53 -10.54 -11.58
CA HIS A 379 0.71 -11.45 -10.44
C HIS A 379 -0.63 -11.82 -9.79
N GLU A 380 -1.48 -10.83 -9.57
CA GLU A 380 -2.81 -11.02 -9.00
C GLU A 380 -3.72 -11.85 -9.94
N TRP A 381 -3.66 -11.58 -11.24
CA TRP A 381 -4.40 -12.36 -12.24
C TRP A 381 -3.94 -13.82 -12.28
N LEU A 382 -2.63 -14.09 -12.23
CA LEU A 382 -2.09 -15.45 -12.18
C LEU A 382 -2.61 -16.21 -10.95
N GLN A 383 -2.63 -15.57 -9.77
CA GLN A 383 -3.21 -16.17 -8.57
C GLN A 383 -4.67 -16.54 -8.78
N ARG A 384 -5.49 -15.61 -9.27
CA ARG A 384 -6.92 -15.84 -9.53
C ARG A 384 -7.16 -16.93 -10.58
N HIS A 385 -6.43 -16.92 -11.69
CA HIS A 385 -6.58 -17.89 -12.78
C HIS A 385 -6.25 -19.33 -12.33
N TYR A 386 -5.19 -19.52 -11.54
CA TYR A 386 -4.82 -20.86 -11.06
C TYR A 386 -5.64 -21.32 -9.85
N GLN A 387 -6.18 -20.40 -9.03
CA GLN A 387 -7.12 -20.72 -7.95
C GLN A 387 -8.52 -21.08 -8.48
N LYS A 388 -9.06 -20.34 -9.47
CA LYS A 388 -10.36 -20.62 -10.09
C LYS A 388 -10.40 -22.00 -10.76
N LYS A 389 -9.32 -22.38 -11.45
CA LYS A 389 -9.18 -23.73 -12.03
C LYS A 389 -9.13 -24.83 -10.97
N HIS A 390 -8.61 -24.57 -9.78
CA HIS A 390 -8.61 -25.55 -8.69
C HIS A 390 -10.03 -25.87 -8.21
N GLN A 391 -10.92 -24.88 -8.12
CA GLN A 391 -12.31 -25.08 -7.71
C GLN A 391 -13.09 -25.89 -8.75
N ASN A 392 -13.00 -25.54 -10.04
CA ASN A 392 -13.68 -26.30 -11.10
C ASN A 392 -13.17 -27.75 -11.26
N THR A 393 -11.89 -28.04 -10.97
CA THR A 393 -11.40 -29.43 -11.05
C THR A 393 -11.80 -30.26 -9.84
N ALA A 394 -12.06 -29.64 -8.68
CA ALA A 394 -12.47 -30.36 -7.47
C ALA A 394 -13.94 -30.84 -7.58
N GLU A 395 -14.79 -30.09 -8.28
CA GLU A 395 -16.18 -30.48 -8.56
C GLU A 395 -16.27 -31.61 -9.62
N ASP A 396 -15.38 -31.61 -10.64
CA ASP A 396 -15.33 -32.68 -11.66
C ASP A 396 -14.85 -34.05 -11.11
N PHE A 397 -14.13 -34.09 -9.99
CA PHE A 397 -13.67 -35.36 -9.38
C PHE A 397 -14.69 -35.98 -8.41
N ASP A 398 -15.72 -35.24 -7.98
CA ASP A 398 -16.83 -35.78 -7.18
C ASP A 398 -17.97 -36.35 -8.04
N GLU A 399 -18.04 -36.05 -9.35
CA GLU A 399 -19.07 -36.60 -10.27
C GLU A 399 -18.66 -37.89 -11.02
N LEU A 400 -17.44 -38.40 -10.84
CA LEU A 400 -16.98 -39.67 -11.47
C LEU A 400 -16.55 -40.74 -10.45
N GLY A 401 -17.01 -40.63 -9.20
CA GLY A 401 -16.77 -41.59 -8.13
C GLY A 401 -18.05 -42.15 -7.51
N VAL A 402 -18.87 -42.86 -8.31
CA VAL A 402 -19.84 -43.87 -7.84
C VAL A 402 -19.42 -45.23 -8.37
#